data_AF-A0A0D2GL27-F1
#
_entry.id   AF-A0A0D2GL27-F1
#
_cell.length_a   1.000
_cell.length_b   1.000
_cell.length_c   1.000
_cell.angle_alpha   90.00
_cell.angle_beta   90.00
_cell.angle_gamma   90.00
#
_symmetry.space_group_name_H-M   'P 1'
#
loop_
_entity.id
_entity.type
_entity.pdbx_description
1 polymer ?
#
loop_
_entity_poly.entity_id
_entity_poly.type
_entity_poly.pdbx_seq_one_letter_code
_entity_poly.pdbx_strand_id
1 'polypeptide(L)'
;MKAKIVKDRLYNLSEVLSFKYPATGWYFAADNIENSFIFKKDRWVCMFMYWAIVIKKGKRIQFSADNGKACPGIQEFGGFVPPADDKGKFIAETERFKKSCTLAQAYYRDYVAEIHTPPEKFLYFEKIETIHENKEIEVVNLFPDITGLANLAGLASYDREKSGTLIPDASACQSAFSTPYDQKFKKQPKCIVGLMDVLARHFVPDDMIMFSAPANRFVEMVNNIEGSFLDKNFKNPTSF
;
A
#
# COMPACT_ATOMS: atom_id res chain seq x y z
N MET A 1 4.28 -11.28 -7.49
CA MET A 1 3.96 -12.59 -6.88
C MET A 1 2.64 -13.10 -7.44
N LYS A 2 2.52 -14.37 -7.85
CA LYS A 2 1.26 -14.88 -8.44
C LYS A 2 0.09 -14.73 -7.47
N ALA A 3 -1.03 -14.19 -7.95
CA ALA A 3 -2.21 -13.92 -7.15
C ALA A 3 -2.75 -15.18 -6.47
N LYS A 4 -2.66 -16.35 -7.11
CA LYS A 4 -2.98 -17.64 -6.48
C LYS A 4 -2.26 -17.85 -5.15
N ILE A 5 -0.94 -17.68 -5.13
CA ILE A 5 -0.11 -17.84 -3.92
C ILE A 5 -0.51 -16.81 -2.85
N VAL A 6 -0.72 -15.56 -3.27
CA VAL A 6 -1.13 -14.49 -2.35
C VAL A 6 -2.49 -14.78 -1.73
N LYS A 7 -3.46 -15.29 -2.51
CA LYS A 7 -4.78 -15.69 -2.00
C LYS A 7 -4.68 -16.82 -0.98
N ASP A 8 -3.90 -17.86 -1.27
CA ASP A 8 -3.69 -18.98 -0.35
C ASP A 8 -3.05 -18.49 0.97
N ARG A 9 -2.12 -17.53 0.90
CA ARG A 9 -1.49 -16.93 2.09
C ARG A 9 -2.43 -15.98 2.84
N LEU A 10 -3.23 -15.21 2.12
CA LEU A 10 -4.26 -14.37 2.75
C LEU A 10 -5.28 -15.21 3.51
N TYR A 11 -5.69 -16.36 2.96
CA TYR A 11 -6.55 -17.32 3.66
C TYR A 11 -5.90 -17.79 4.97
N ASN A 12 -4.66 -18.28 4.92
CA ASN A 12 -3.94 -18.72 6.13
C ASN A 12 -3.78 -17.62 7.18
N LEU A 13 -3.55 -16.38 6.75
CA LEU A 13 -3.46 -15.24 7.67
C LEU A 13 -4.81 -14.91 8.30
N SER A 14 -5.90 -14.99 7.52
CA SER A 14 -7.27 -14.71 8.00
C SER A 14 -7.76 -15.71 9.04
N GLU A 15 -7.14 -16.90 9.10
CA GLU A 15 -7.42 -17.92 10.11
C GLU A 15 -6.91 -17.55 11.51
N VAL A 16 -5.98 -16.58 11.61
CA VAL A 16 -5.33 -16.19 12.88
C VAL A 16 -5.42 -14.69 13.16
N LEU A 17 -5.75 -13.86 12.17
CA LEU A 17 -5.95 -12.42 12.30
C LEU A 17 -7.23 -11.97 11.60
N SER A 18 -7.92 -11.00 12.19
CA SER A 18 -9.07 -10.34 11.58
C SER A 18 -8.67 -9.00 10.96
N PHE A 19 -9.39 -8.58 9.93
CA PHE A 19 -9.20 -7.29 9.26
C PHE A 19 -10.52 -6.51 9.30
N LYS A 20 -10.43 -5.19 9.49
CA LYS A 20 -11.61 -4.30 9.47
C LYS A 20 -12.15 -4.07 8.06
N TYR A 21 -11.26 -4.13 7.07
CA TYR A 21 -11.61 -3.97 5.66
C TYR A 21 -11.00 -5.08 4.82
N PRO A 22 -11.62 -5.45 3.68
CA PRO A 22 -11.07 -6.46 2.77
C PRO A 22 -9.66 -6.12 2.34
N ALA A 23 -8.79 -7.13 2.30
CA ALA A 23 -7.44 -6.96 1.78
C ALA A 23 -7.47 -6.57 0.30
N THR A 24 -6.61 -5.63 -0.07
CA THR A 24 -6.48 -5.16 -1.45
C THR A 24 -5.08 -5.42 -1.95
N GLY A 25 -4.94 -5.48 -3.26
CA GLY A 25 -3.65 -5.60 -3.90
C GLY A 25 -3.63 -4.77 -5.16
N TRP A 26 -2.44 -4.47 -5.63
CA TRP A 26 -2.28 -3.86 -6.94
C TRP A 26 -1.21 -4.57 -7.77
N TYR A 27 -1.38 -4.44 -9.08
CA TYR A 27 -0.55 -5.07 -10.09
C TYR A 27 -0.53 -4.23 -11.38
N PHE A 28 0.49 -4.48 -12.19
CA PHE A 28 0.65 -3.88 -13.51
C PHE A 28 -0.01 -4.76 -14.60
N ALA A 29 -0.52 -4.14 -15.66
CA ALA A 29 -0.96 -4.86 -16.86
C ALA A 29 -0.90 -3.98 -18.11
N ALA A 30 -0.57 -4.59 -19.25
CA ALA A 30 -0.53 -3.95 -20.56
C ALA A 30 -1.94 -3.60 -21.09
N ASP A 31 -2.88 -4.51 -20.85
CA ASP A 31 -4.22 -4.45 -21.42
C ASP A 31 -5.18 -3.63 -20.58
N ASN A 32 -6.11 -2.97 -21.28
CA ASN A 32 -7.27 -2.35 -20.65
C ASN A 32 -8.24 -3.46 -20.21
N ILE A 33 -8.52 -3.56 -18.92
CA ILE A 33 -9.44 -4.56 -18.39
C ILE A 33 -10.83 -3.94 -18.33
N GLU A 34 -11.80 -4.60 -18.96
CA GLU A 34 -13.19 -4.13 -18.99
C GLU A 34 -13.79 -4.01 -17.58
N ASN A 35 -14.83 -3.17 -17.48
CA ASN A 35 -15.55 -2.89 -16.24
C ASN A 35 -14.70 -2.29 -15.11
N SER A 36 -13.55 -1.69 -15.46
CA SER A 36 -12.71 -0.93 -14.55
C SER A 36 -13.22 0.48 -14.31
N PHE A 37 -13.12 0.96 -13.07
CA PHE A 37 -13.28 2.38 -12.80
C PHE A 37 -12.00 3.11 -13.20
N ILE A 38 -12.04 3.84 -14.31
CA ILE A 38 -10.90 4.63 -14.80
C ILE A 38 -10.76 5.89 -13.94
N PHE A 39 -9.63 6.04 -13.25
CA PHE A 39 -9.33 7.24 -12.48
C PHE A 39 -8.81 8.35 -13.40
N LYS A 40 -9.74 9.04 -14.07
CA LYS A 40 -9.49 10.25 -14.85
C LYS A 40 -10.56 11.29 -14.53
N LYS A 41 -10.16 12.51 -14.19
CA LYS A 41 -11.05 13.56 -13.66
C LYS A 41 -10.78 14.92 -14.30
N ASP A 42 -11.78 15.78 -14.31
CA ASP A 42 -11.77 17.14 -14.84
C ASP A 42 -11.57 18.20 -13.75
N ARG A 43 -11.31 17.77 -12.52
CA ARG A 43 -11.03 18.60 -11.36
C ARG A 43 -10.11 17.88 -10.38
N TRP A 44 -9.48 18.64 -9.50
CA TRP A 44 -8.64 18.07 -8.44
C TRP A 44 -9.49 17.23 -7.50
N VAL A 45 -9.13 15.96 -7.38
CA VAL A 45 -9.67 15.01 -6.41
C VAL A 45 -8.59 14.02 -6.04
N CYS A 46 -8.63 13.57 -4.79
CA CYS A 46 -7.72 12.55 -4.28
C CYS A 46 -8.20 11.14 -4.66
N MET A 47 -7.29 10.24 -5.06
CA MET A 47 -7.66 8.86 -5.42
C MET A 47 -8.27 8.07 -4.25
N PHE A 48 -7.88 8.39 -3.02
CA PHE A 48 -8.37 7.72 -1.81
C PHE A 48 -9.88 7.93 -1.60
N MET A 49 -10.45 9.03 -2.12
CA MET A 49 -11.91 9.25 -2.14
C MET A 49 -12.66 8.13 -2.89
N TYR A 50 -11.98 7.45 -3.81
CA TYR A 50 -12.56 6.40 -4.64
C TYR A 50 -12.26 4.99 -4.12
N TRP A 51 -11.50 4.82 -3.04
CA TRP A 51 -11.21 3.49 -2.49
C TRP A 51 -12.47 2.74 -2.05
N ALA A 52 -13.55 3.45 -1.68
CA ALA A 52 -14.85 2.85 -1.44
C ALA A 52 -15.42 2.08 -2.66
N ILE A 53 -15.01 2.42 -3.89
CA ILE A 53 -15.36 1.66 -5.10
C ILE A 53 -14.78 0.24 -5.03
N VAL A 54 -13.56 0.10 -4.52
CA VAL A 54 -12.95 -1.22 -4.29
C VAL A 54 -13.55 -1.86 -3.05
N ILE A 55 -13.41 -1.19 -1.91
CA ILE A 55 -13.73 -1.75 -0.59
C ILE A 55 -15.22 -2.14 -0.47
N LYS A 56 -16.14 -1.23 -0.84
CA LYS A 56 -17.58 -1.43 -0.68
C LYS A 56 -18.26 -2.03 -1.90
N LYS A 57 -17.85 -1.63 -3.11
CA LYS A 57 -18.52 -2.06 -4.36
C LYS A 57 -17.84 -3.25 -5.07
N GLY A 58 -16.66 -3.68 -4.61
CA GLY A 58 -15.94 -4.81 -5.18
C GLY A 58 -15.48 -4.60 -6.63
N LYS A 59 -15.36 -3.35 -7.07
CA LYS A 59 -14.85 -3.02 -8.41
C LYS A 59 -13.34 -2.82 -8.37
N ARG A 60 -12.68 -2.80 -9.53
CA ARG A 60 -11.28 -2.37 -9.66
C ARG A 60 -11.17 -0.91 -10.05
N ILE A 61 -10.09 -0.27 -9.64
CA ILE A 61 -9.67 1.03 -10.15
C ILE A 61 -8.50 0.83 -11.09
N GLN A 62 -8.53 1.52 -12.22
CA GLN A 62 -7.43 1.59 -13.18
C GLN A 62 -6.77 2.96 -13.09
N PHE A 63 -5.45 2.95 -12.96
CA PHE A 63 -4.58 4.11 -13.01
C PHE A 63 -3.65 4.01 -14.23
N SER A 64 -3.24 5.16 -14.74
CA SER A 64 -2.35 5.29 -15.90
C SER A 64 -1.55 6.59 -15.80
N ALA A 65 -0.72 6.85 -16.82
CA ALA A 65 -0.02 8.13 -16.97
C ALA A 65 -0.93 9.34 -17.18
N ASP A 66 -2.23 9.17 -17.45
CA ASP A 66 -3.18 10.26 -17.65
C ASP A 66 -4.39 10.10 -16.72
N ASN A 67 -4.41 10.90 -15.65
CA ASN A 67 -5.56 11.03 -14.75
C ASN A 67 -6.34 12.35 -14.95
N GLY A 68 -6.07 13.10 -16.03
CA GLY A 68 -6.66 14.40 -16.31
C GLY A 68 -6.18 15.51 -15.36
N LYS A 69 -7.11 16.14 -14.65
CA LYS A 69 -6.89 17.20 -13.66
C LYS A 69 -7.00 16.70 -12.21
N ALA A 70 -6.97 15.37 -12.01
CA ALA A 70 -6.97 14.79 -10.66
C ALA A 70 -5.67 15.11 -9.91
N CYS A 71 -5.60 14.78 -8.62
CA CYS A 71 -4.33 14.85 -7.88
C CYS A 71 -3.28 13.94 -8.56
N PRO A 72 -2.06 14.45 -8.85
CA PRO A 72 -1.05 13.71 -9.61
C PRO A 72 -0.39 12.58 -8.82
N GLY A 73 -0.64 12.45 -7.51
CA GLY A 73 0.08 11.52 -6.65
C GLY A 73 0.16 10.07 -7.14
N ILE A 74 -0.87 9.53 -7.79
CA ILE A 74 -0.78 8.17 -8.36
C ILE A 74 0.00 8.10 -9.68
N GLN A 75 0.06 9.18 -10.46
CA GLN A 75 0.94 9.24 -11.63
C GLN A 75 2.40 9.28 -11.18
N GLU A 76 2.70 10.07 -10.13
CA GLU A 76 4.05 10.23 -9.59
C GLU A 76 4.51 8.99 -8.81
N PHE A 77 3.80 8.61 -7.75
CA PHE A 77 4.16 7.47 -6.90
C PHE A 77 3.80 6.10 -7.50
N GLY A 78 3.05 6.07 -8.61
CA GLY A 78 2.94 4.90 -9.49
C GLY A 78 4.04 4.82 -10.55
N GLY A 79 4.91 5.83 -10.63
CA GLY A 79 6.06 5.90 -11.53
C GLY A 79 5.75 6.24 -12.98
N PHE A 80 4.50 6.58 -13.31
CA PHE A 80 4.10 6.89 -14.68
C PHE A 80 4.68 8.21 -15.20
N VAL A 81 4.88 9.17 -14.30
CA VAL A 81 5.50 10.47 -14.61
C VAL A 81 6.48 10.84 -13.50
N PRO A 82 7.57 11.58 -13.81
CA PRO A 82 8.42 12.13 -12.77
C PRO A 82 7.64 13.13 -11.89
N PRO A 83 7.89 13.18 -10.57
CA PRO A 83 7.27 14.16 -9.69
C PRO A 83 7.50 15.59 -10.16
N ALA A 84 6.45 16.42 -10.11
CA ALA A 84 6.58 17.82 -10.48
C ALA A 84 7.38 18.61 -9.42
N ASP A 85 8.40 19.36 -9.84
CA ASP A 85 9.07 20.32 -8.96
C ASP A 85 8.27 21.64 -8.90
N ASP A 86 7.35 21.70 -7.96
CA ASP A 86 6.59 22.90 -7.63
C ASP A 86 7.30 23.80 -6.61
N LYS A 87 8.58 23.52 -6.34
CA LYS A 87 9.41 24.13 -5.30
C LYS A 87 8.87 23.94 -3.88
N GLY A 88 8.12 22.86 -3.64
CA GLY A 88 7.58 22.50 -2.32
C GLY A 88 6.31 23.27 -1.93
N LYS A 89 5.70 24.02 -2.85
CA LYS A 89 4.55 24.88 -2.56
C LYS A 89 3.31 24.10 -2.17
N PHE A 90 2.98 23.04 -2.89
CA PHE A 90 1.81 22.21 -2.62
C PHE A 90 1.90 21.62 -1.22
N ILE A 91 3.02 20.97 -0.88
CA ILE A 91 3.22 20.36 0.45
C ILE A 91 3.24 21.40 1.57
N ALA A 92 3.87 22.55 1.37
CA ALA A 92 4.06 23.52 2.46
C ALA A 92 2.89 24.51 2.62
N GLU A 93 2.28 24.94 1.52
CA GLU A 93 1.28 26.01 1.50
C GLU A 93 -0.15 25.47 1.33
N THR A 94 -0.33 24.39 0.56
CA THR A 94 -1.64 23.76 0.30
C THR A 94 -1.95 22.65 1.31
N GLU A 95 -1.14 21.59 1.34
CA GLU A 95 -1.33 20.45 2.25
C GLU A 95 -0.85 20.77 3.68
N ARG A 96 0.12 21.67 3.79
CA ARG A 96 0.76 22.09 5.06
C ARG A 96 1.36 20.92 5.86
N PHE A 97 1.82 19.88 5.19
CA PHE A 97 2.55 18.78 5.85
C PHE A 97 3.93 19.21 6.33
N LYS A 98 4.53 20.18 5.63
CA LYS A 98 5.82 20.76 5.98
C LYS A 98 5.69 22.23 6.28
N LYS A 99 6.45 22.68 7.28
CA LYS A 99 6.44 24.07 7.75
C LYS A 99 6.93 25.07 6.70
N SER A 100 7.79 24.64 5.78
CA SER A 100 8.36 25.51 4.74
C SER A 100 8.58 24.76 3.43
N CYS A 101 8.61 25.51 2.32
CA CYS A 101 8.94 25.00 1.00
C CYS A 101 10.31 24.29 0.97
N THR A 102 11.30 24.78 1.73
CA THR A 102 12.61 24.12 1.86
C THR A 102 12.50 22.73 2.49
N LEU A 103 11.69 22.58 3.54
CA LEU A 103 11.43 21.28 4.16
C LEU A 103 10.63 20.37 3.23
N ALA A 104 9.66 20.91 2.49
CA ALA A 104 8.92 20.17 1.47
C ALA A 104 9.83 19.66 0.34
N GLN A 105 10.79 20.45 -0.14
CA GLN A 105 11.75 20.01 -1.14
C GLN A 105 12.69 18.93 -0.61
N ALA A 106 13.13 19.03 0.65
CA ALA A 106 13.92 17.97 1.29
C ALA A 106 13.14 16.66 1.38
N TYR A 107 11.90 16.74 1.84
CA TYR A 107 10.95 15.63 1.87
C TYR A 107 10.78 14.98 0.50
N TYR A 108 10.59 15.76 -0.57
CA TYR A 108 10.46 15.20 -1.93
C TYR A 108 11.71 14.45 -2.40
N ARG A 109 12.91 15.01 -2.19
CA ARG A 109 14.17 14.45 -2.70
C ARG A 109 14.41 13.02 -2.24
N ASP A 110 14.14 12.72 -0.97
CA ASP A 110 14.38 11.40 -0.42
C ASP A 110 13.46 10.34 -1.05
N TYR A 111 12.30 10.75 -1.57
CA TYR A 111 11.27 9.85 -2.08
C TYR A 111 11.31 9.62 -3.58
N VAL A 112 11.89 10.54 -4.36
CA VAL A 112 12.12 10.29 -5.80
C VAL A 112 12.98 9.03 -6.01
N ALA A 113 13.89 8.73 -5.08
CA ALA A 113 14.74 7.54 -5.14
C ALA A 113 13.98 6.21 -5.00
N GLU A 114 12.75 6.23 -4.47
CA GLU A 114 11.90 5.05 -4.28
C GLU A 114 10.90 4.85 -5.42
N ILE A 115 10.89 5.72 -6.44
CA ILE A 115 9.94 5.65 -7.55
C ILE A 115 10.55 4.83 -8.68
N HIS A 116 9.84 3.78 -9.08
CA HIS A 116 10.23 2.88 -10.16
C HIS A 116 9.36 3.12 -11.38
N THR A 117 9.94 3.16 -12.57
CA THR A 117 9.18 3.17 -13.83
C THR A 117 8.30 1.92 -13.91
N PRO A 118 6.99 2.05 -14.18
CA PRO A 118 6.09 0.93 -14.24
C PRO A 118 6.46 0.05 -15.45
N PRO A 119 6.44 -1.29 -15.31
CA PRO A 119 6.71 -2.20 -16.42
C PRO A 119 5.59 -2.19 -17.47
N GLU A 120 4.41 -1.69 -17.13
CA GLU A 120 3.23 -1.70 -17.99
C GLU A 120 2.46 -0.38 -17.98
N LYS A 121 1.53 -0.24 -18.93
CA LYS A 121 0.74 0.98 -19.16
C LYS A 121 -0.27 1.30 -18.05
N PHE A 122 -0.74 0.28 -17.33
CA PHE A 122 -1.78 0.43 -16.32
C PHE A 122 -1.39 -0.20 -15.01
N LEU A 123 -1.84 0.43 -13.93
CA LEU A 123 -1.84 -0.12 -12.57
C LEU A 123 -3.29 -0.34 -12.14
N TYR A 124 -3.59 -1.55 -11.69
CA TYR A 124 -4.92 -1.91 -11.20
C TYR A 124 -4.90 -2.10 -9.69
N PHE A 125 -5.85 -1.49 -9.00
CA PHE A 125 -6.06 -1.65 -7.56
C PHE A 125 -7.44 -2.28 -7.31
N GLU A 126 -7.47 -3.44 -6.64
CA GLU A 126 -8.70 -4.17 -6.37
C GLU A 126 -8.59 -5.08 -5.13
N LYS A 127 -9.70 -5.76 -4.75
CA LYS A 127 -9.68 -6.75 -3.66
C LYS A 127 -8.86 -7.95 -4.10
N ILE A 128 -8.01 -8.48 -3.21
CA ILE A 128 -7.16 -9.63 -3.56
C ILE A 128 -8.00 -10.82 -4.06
N GLU A 129 -9.15 -11.06 -3.43
CA GLU A 129 -10.08 -12.13 -3.80
C GLU A 129 -10.56 -12.05 -5.27
N THR A 130 -10.70 -10.85 -5.83
CA THR A 130 -11.20 -10.63 -7.20
C THR A 130 -10.09 -10.64 -8.26
N ILE A 131 -8.81 -10.57 -7.85
CA ILE A 131 -7.67 -10.60 -8.77
C ILE A 131 -7.60 -11.97 -9.44
N HIS A 132 -7.49 -12.00 -10.77
CA HIS A 132 -7.34 -13.26 -11.49
C HIS A 132 -6.02 -13.97 -11.12
N GLU A 133 -6.07 -15.29 -10.91
CA GLU A 133 -5.00 -16.07 -10.28
C GLU A 133 -3.63 -15.97 -10.97
N ASN A 134 -3.61 -15.73 -12.29
CA ASN A 134 -2.39 -15.62 -13.08
C ASN A 134 -1.67 -14.26 -12.97
N LYS A 135 -2.35 -13.23 -12.44
CA LYS A 135 -1.79 -11.88 -12.29
C LYS A 135 -0.70 -11.86 -11.23
N GLU A 136 0.23 -10.94 -11.38
CA GLU A 136 1.32 -10.77 -10.44
C GLU A 136 1.05 -9.57 -9.55
N ILE A 137 0.61 -9.85 -8.32
CA ILE A 137 0.43 -8.83 -7.30
C ILE A 137 1.81 -8.32 -6.89
N GLU A 138 1.95 -7.00 -6.85
CA GLU A 138 3.17 -6.32 -6.47
C GLU A 138 3.20 -6.00 -4.98
N VAL A 139 2.08 -5.49 -4.49
CA VAL A 139 1.91 -5.11 -3.08
C VAL A 139 0.55 -5.57 -2.59
N VAL A 140 0.54 -6.06 -1.36
CA VAL A 140 -0.64 -6.45 -0.59
C VAL A 140 -0.88 -5.40 0.49
N ASN A 141 -2.10 -4.87 0.55
CA ASN A 141 -2.53 -3.89 1.53
C ASN A 141 -3.59 -4.53 2.45
N LEU A 142 -3.25 -4.64 3.73
CA LEU A 142 -4.11 -5.13 4.79
C LEU A 142 -4.64 -3.97 5.62
N PHE A 143 -5.81 -4.15 6.23
CA PHE A 143 -6.45 -3.11 7.04
C PHE A 143 -6.83 -3.67 8.43
N PRO A 144 -5.84 -3.87 9.32
CA PRO A 144 -6.07 -4.40 10.66
C PRO A 144 -6.68 -3.33 11.60
N ASP A 145 -7.15 -3.76 12.77
CA ASP A 145 -7.27 -2.87 13.92
C ASP A 145 -5.88 -2.66 14.59
N ILE A 146 -5.83 -1.95 15.72
CA ILE A 146 -4.55 -1.66 16.39
C ILE A 146 -3.86 -2.92 16.92
N THR A 147 -4.62 -3.92 17.37
CA THR A 147 -4.09 -5.19 17.86
C THR A 147 -3.57 -6.03 16.69
N GLY A 148 -4.33 -6.12 15.60
CA GLY A 148 -3.91 -6.76 14.37
C GLY A 148 -2.67 -6.10 13.77
N LEU A 149 -2.53 -4.77 13.87
CA LEU A 149 -1.33 -4.05 13.44
C LEU A 149 -0.11 -4.45 14.28
N ALA A 150 -0.26 -4.57 15.61
CA ALA A 150 0.81 -5.05 16.48
C ALA A 150 1.26 -6.47 16.09
N ASN A 151 0.29 -7.36 15.82
CA ASN A 151 0.57 -8.72 15.37
C ASN A 151 1.28 -8.76 14.01
N LEU A 152 0.84 -7.96 13.04
CA LEU A 152 1.49 -7.87 11.73
C LEU A 152 2.90 -7.29 11.83
N ALA A 153 3.12 -6.27 12.67
CA ALA A 153 4.44 -5.70 12.89
C ALA A 153 5.40 -6.69 13.55
N GLY A 154 4.92 -7.47 14.51
CA GLY A 154 5.65 -8.57 15.14
C GLY A 154 5.98 -9.67 14.13
N LEU A 155 5.01 -10.13 13.35
CA LEU A 155 5.20 -11.19 12.35
C LEU A 155 6.16 -10.73 11.25
N ALA A 156 6.08 -9.47 10.83
CA ALA A 156 7.00 -8.88 9.86
C ALA A 156 8.44 -8.78 10.38
N SER A 157 8.67 -8.87 11.68
CA SER A 157 10.01 -8.82 12.28
C SER A 157 10.47 -10.19 12.79
N TYR A 158 9.60 -11.19 12.78
CA TYR A 158 9.83 -12.49 13.43
C TYR A 158 11.07 -13.23 12.90
N ASP A 159 11.32 -13.17 11.60
CA ASP A 159 12.45 -13.78 10.89
C ASP A 159 13.58 -12.79 10.60
N ARG A 160 13.68 -11.69 11.36
CA ARG A 160 14.63 -10.60 11.13
C ARG A 160 15.33 -10.16 12.42
N GLU A 161 16.60 -9.76 12.29
CA GLU A 161 17.36 -9.15 13.39
C GLU A 161 16.90 -7.72 13.71
N LYS A 162 16.41 -7.00 12.69
CA LYS A 162 15.93 -5.62 12.78
C LYS A 162 14.43 -5.57 12.52
N SER A 163 13.79 -4.49 12.95
CA SER A 163 12.37 -4.24 12.63
C SER A 163 12.11 -4.40 11.14
N GLY A 164 11.20 -5.32 10.81
CA GLY A 164 10.71 -5.55 9.45
C GLY A 164 9.56 -4.64 9.06
N THR A 165 9.24 -3.65 9.90
CA THR A 165 8.19 -2.65 9.66
C THR A 165 8.76 -1.24 9.67
N LEU A 166 8.22 -0.36 8.82
CA LEU A 166 8.51 1.07 8.76
C LEU A 166 7.20 1.86 8.86
N ILE A 167 7.21 2.94 9.66
CA ILE A 167 6.17 3.97 9.64
C ILE A 167 6.81 5.23 9.07
N PRO A 168 6.71 5.48 7.75
CA PRO A 168 7.36 6.61 7.13
C PRO A 168 6.52 7.88 7.29
N ASP A 169 7.20 9.02 7.38
CA ASP A 169 6.63 10.34 7.19
C ASP A 169 6.37 10.56 5.69
N ALA A 170 5.30 9.95 5.17
CA ALA A 170 5.08 9.82 3.73
C ALA A 170 3.64 10.18 3.35
N SER A 171 3.45 10.48 2.06
CA SER A 171 2.11 10.64 1.53
C SER A 171 1.37 9.30 1.53
N ALA A 172 0.05 9.34 1.48
CA ALA A 172 -0.74 8.12 1.35
C ALA A 172 -0.42 7.40 0.03
N CYS A 173 -0.17 8.14 -1.05
CA CYS A 173 0.22 7.58 -2.34
C CYS A 173 1.56 6.84 -2.21
N GLN A 174 2.54 7.46 -1.57
CA GLN A 174 3.86 6.87 -1.40
C GLN A 174 3.80 5.58 -0.55
N SER A 175 3.12 5.63 0.59
CA SER A 175 3.01 4.48 1.52
C SER A 175 2.15 3.33 0.98
N ALA A 176 1.29 3.58 -0.02
CA ALA A 176 0.48 2.55 -0.68
C ALA A 176 1.12 1.97 -1.95
N PHE A 177 1.97 2.74 -2.64
CA PHE A 177 2.48 2.40 -3.97
C PHE A 177 4.01 2.35 -4.01
N SER A 178 4.70 3.49 -4.11
CA SER A 178 6.15 3.51 -4.40
C SER A 178 7.00 2.85 -3.30
N THR A 179 6.82 3.21 -2.03
CA THR A 179 7.68 2.68 -0.95
C THR A 179 7.55 1.17 -0.79
N PRO A 180 6.36 0.55 -0.65
CA PRO A 180 6.27 -0.91 -0.57
C PRO A 180 6.71 -1.59 -1.87
N TYR A 181 6.57 -0.95 -3.04
CA TYR A 181 7.11 -1.51 -4.28
C TYR A 181 8.64 -1.49 -4.30
N ASP A 182 9.26 -0.39 -3.87
CA ASP A 182 10.72 -0.27 -3.73
C ASP A 182 11.29 -1.31 -2.77
N GLN A 183 10.62 -1.54 -1.63
CA GLN A 183 11.01 -2.57 -0.67
C GLN A 183 11.05 -3.97 -1.28
N LYS A 184 10.25 -4.28 -2.31
CA LYS A 184 10.26 -5.57 -3.02
C LYS A 184 11.66 -5.94 -3.54
N PHE A 185 12.45 -4.94 -3.91
CA PHE A 185 13.77 -5.09 -4.54
C PHE A 185 14.93 -5.05 -3.54
N LYS A 186 14.66 -4.77 -2.27
CA LYS A 186 15.69 -4.72 -1.22
C LYS A 186 16.03 -6.12 -0.73
N LYS A 187 17.28 -6.31 -0.30
CA LYS A 187 17.75 -7.58 0.30
C LYS A 187 16.96 -7.97 1.55
N GLN A 188 16.53 -6.98 2.34
CA GLN A 188 15.69 -7.15 3.53
C GLN A 188 14.45 -6.25 3.39
N PRO A 189 13.41 -6.69 2.66
CA PRO A 189 12.20 -5.91 2.46
C PRO A 189 11.49 -5.62 3.78
N LYS A 190 11.03 -4.38 3.96
CA LYS A 190 10.15 -3.98 5.06
C LYS A 190 8.70 -3.85 4.60
N CYS A 191 7.78 -4.08 5.53
CA CYS A 191 6.38 -3.70 5.40
C CYS A 191 6.18 -2.25 5.88
N ILE A 192 5.15 -1.58 5.36
CA ILE A 192 4.90 -0.17 5.56
C ILE A 192 3.57 0.00 6.30
N VAL A 193 3.59 0.73 7.42
CA VAL A 193 2.36 1.24 8.02
C VAL A 193 2.03 2.55 7.31
N GLY A 194 0.98 2.53 6.50
CA GLY A 194 0.57 3.65 5.66
C GLY A 194 -0.76 4.26 6.07
N LEU A 195 -1.23 5.20 5.25
CA LEU A 195 -2.39 6.07 5.55
C LEU A 195 -2.22 6.92 6.83
N MET A 196 -0.97 7.27 7.16
CA MET A 196 -0.62 8.23 8.21
C MET A 196 -0.64 9.70 7.72
N ASP A 197 -0.78 9.88 6.41
CA ASP A 197 -0.94 11.16 5.72
C ASP A 197 -2.20 11.88 6.18
N VAL A 198 -2.02 13.08 6.76
CA VAL A 198 -3.09 13.87 7.37
C VAL A 198 -4.11 14.41 6.37
N LEU A 199 -3.74 14.62 5.10
CA LEU A 199 -4.71 15.01 4.07
C LEU A 199 -5.59 13.82 3.70
N ALA A 200 -4.97 12.65 3.47
CA ALA A 200 -5.67 11.44 3.09
C ALA A 200 -6.64 10.97 4.19
N ARG A 201 -6.34 11.25 5.47
CA ARG A 201 -7.26 11.02 6.59
C ARG A 201 -8.63 11.66 6.41
N HIS A 202 -8.75 12.76 5.66
CA HIS A 202 -10.05 13.38 5.37
C HIS A 202 -10.90 12.59 4.36
N PHE A 203 -10.32 11.59 3.68
CA PHE A 203 -10.98 10.84 2.60
C PHE A 203 -11.16 9.35 2.90
N VAL A 204 -10.62 8.86 4.02
CA VAL A 204 -10.72 7.47 4.45
C VAL A 204 -11.35 7.39 5.85
N PRO A 205 -11.97 6.27 6.23
CA PRO A 205 -12.51 6.10 7.58
C PRO A 205 -11.45 6.27 8.68
N ASP A 206 -11.84 6.84 9.81
CA ASP A 206 -10.95 7.16 10.94
C ASP A 206 -10.15 5.96 11.47
N ASP A 207 -10.70 4.75 11.35
CA ASP A 207 -10.09 3.50 11.80
C ASP A 207 -9.40 2.70 10.70
N MET A 208 -9.34 3.23 9.47
CA MET A 208 -8.65 2.59 8.35
C MET A 208 -7.15 2.87 8.42
N ILE A 209 -6.42 2.04 9.17
CA ILE A 209 -4.95 1.98 9.12
C ILE A 209 -4.56 0.93 8.08
N MET A 210 -3.51 1.22 7.30
CA MET A 210 -3.03 0.33 6.25
C MET A 210 -1.70 -0.29 6.62
N PHE A 211 -1.56 -1.58 6.37
CA PHE A 211 -0.30 -2.31 6.40
C PHE A 211 0.00 -2.81 4.97
N SER A 212 0.92 -2.12 4.29
CA SER A 212 1.33 -2.43 2.92
C SER A 212 2.57 -3.31 2.93
N ALA A 213 2.51 -4.47 2.31
CA ALA A 213 3.61 -5.41 2.22
C ALA A 213 3.98 -5.67 0.74
N PRO A 214 5.25 -5.63 0.35
CA PRO A 214 5.69 -6.24 -0.90
C PRO A 214 5.14 -7.67 -0.98
N ALA A 215 4.59 -8.09 -2.11
CA ALA A 215 3.85 -9.36 -2.16
C ALA A 215 4.75 -10.59 -1.91
N ASN A 216 6.05 -10.50 -2.25
CA ASN A 216 7.04 -11.51 -1.87
C ASN A 216 7.24 -11.55 -0.34
N ARG A 217 7.37 -10.38 0.30
CA ARG A 217 7.52 -10.26 1.75
C ARG A 217 6.28 -10.73 2.50
N PHE A 218 5.10 -10.41 1.99
CA PHE A 218 3.82 -10.90 2.52
C PHE A 218 3.79 -12.44 2.59
N VAL A 219 4.17 -13.11 1.50
CA VAL A 219 4.20 -14.59 1.45
C VAL A 219 5.21 -15.16 2.45
N GLU A 220 6.43 -14.62 2.50
CA GLU A 220 7.46 -15.04 3.46
C GLU A 220 6.97 -14.91 4.91
N MET A 221 6.39 -13.75 5.24
CA MET A 221 5.86 -13.45 6.58
C MET A 221 4.74 -14.42 6.98
N VAL A 222 3.79 -14.71 6.10
CA VAL A 222 2.69 -15.65 6.38
C VAL A 222 3.18 -17.09 6.53
N ASN A 223 4.23 -17.50 5.79
CA ASN A 223 4.82 -18.82 5.96
C ASN A 223 5.43 -19.03 7.35
N ASN A 224 5.74 -17.95 8.08
CA ASN A 224 6.25 -18.01 9.45
C ASN A 224 5.15 -18.09 10.51
N ILE A 225 3.86 -18.19 10.16
CA ILE A 225 2.79 -18.31 11.18
C ILE A 225 2.98 -19.55 12.03
N GLU A 226 3.23 -20.70 11.40
CA GLU A 226 3.55 -21.95 12.11
C GLU A 226 4.85 -21.78 12.89
N GLY A 227 4.82 -22.13 14.18
CA GLY A 227 5.93 -21.93 15.11
C GLY A 227 6.08 -20.52 15.68
N SER A 228 5.28 -19.54 15.24
CA SER A 228 5.29 -18.18 15.80
C SER A 228 4.30 -17.98 16.95
N PHE A 229 4.26 -16.76 17.49
CA PHE A 229 3.27 -16.32 18.48
C PHE A 229 1.83 -16.28 17.95
N LEU A 230 1.62 -16.43 16.63
CA LEU A 230 0.30 -16.55 15.99
C LEU A 230 -0.08 -18.00 15.68
N ASP A 231 0.80 -18.97 15.94
CA ASP A 231 0.48 -20.38 15.78
C ASP A 231 -0.66 -20.77 16.74
N LYS A 232 -1.74 -21.37 16.21
CA LYS A 232 -2.89 -21.82 16.99
C LYS A 232 -2.52 -22.89 18.04
N ASN A 233 -1.41 -23.60 17.83
CA ASN A 233 -0.88 -24.59 18.77
C ASN A 233 0.04 -23.99 19.83
N PHE A 234 0.50 -22.74 19.63
CA PHE A 234 1.34 -22.06 20.59
C PHE A 234 0.50 -21.42 21.70
N LYS A 235 0.77 -21.81 22.95
CA LYS A 235 0.11 -21.21 24.12
C LYS A 235 0.97 -20.05 24.62
N ASN A 236 0.58 -18.83 24.23
CA ASN A 236 1.23 -17.62 24.75
C ASN A 236 1.18 -17.59 26.29
N PRO A 237 2.29 -17.26 26.96
CA PRO A 237 2.30 -17.12 28.42
C PRO A 237 1.37 -15.99 28.84
N THR A 238 0.52 -16.25 29.83
CA THR A 238 -0.41 -15.26 30.41
C THR A 238 0.16 -14.57 31.66
N SER A 239 1.31 -15.06 32.15
CA SER A 239 2.08 -14.51 33.28
C SER A 239 3.53 -15.05 33.21
N PHE A 240 4.47 -14.33 33.82
CA PHE A 240 5.87 -14.76 34.03
C PHE A 240 6.17 -14.87 35.52
#